data_AF-A0A9X0AG21-F1
#
_entry.id   AF-A0A9X0AG21-F1
#
_cell.length_a   1.000
_cell.length_b   1.000
_cell.length_c   1.000
_cell.angle_alpha   90.00
_cell.angle_beta   90.00
_cell.angle_gamma   90.00
#
_symmetry.space_group_name_H-M   'P 1'
#
loop_
_entity.id
_entity.type
_entity.pdbx_description
1 polymer ?
#
loop_
_entity_poly.entity_id
_entity_poly.type
_entity_poly.pdbx_seq_one_letter_code
_entity_poly.pdbx_strand_id
1 'polypeptide(L)'
;MDMRGFPPKFRNVEDMVNHIFESRGAKCIGKLWVYRFVKCRIELKMRFNCIYDFQRALCEDPKLIEEWFRLISNMQAKYGILDSDFYNFDETGFMMGIIYIAMVVISAERCGRSKSVQLGNRKWAIAIICGNRENKTIPLFLMVQG
;
A
#
# COMPACT_ATOMS: atom_id res chain seq x y z
N MET A 1 3.18 -14.51 -21.18
CA MET A 1 1.93 -14.03 -20.55
C MET A 1 1.52 -15.08 -19.55
N ASP A 2 1.54 -14.75 -18.27
CA ASP A 2 1.19 -15.69 -17.20
C ASP A 2 -0.31 -16.05 -17.30
N MET A 3 -0.68 -17.31 -17.09
CA MET A 3 -2.09 -17.79 -17.15
C MET A 3 -2.96 -17.24 -16.01
N ARG A 4 -2.42 -16.31 -15.22
CA ARG A 4 -3.01 -15.71 -14.03
C ARG A 4 -3.45 -14.30 -14.38
N GLY A 5 -4.65 -14.18 -14.96
CA GLY A 5 -5.29 -12.88 -15.19
C GLY A 5 -5.39 -12.04 -13.91
N PHE A 6 -5.72 -10.75 -14.04
CA PHE A 6 -5.84 -9.86 -12.89
C PHE A 6 -6.81 -10.43 -11.83
N PRO A 7 -6.46 -10.36 -10.53
CA PRO A 7 -7.34 -10.85 -9.48
C PRO A 7 -8.67 -10.07 -9.52
N PRO A 8 -9.83 -10.75 -9.63
CA PRO A 8 -11.11 -10.09 -9.75
C PRO A 8 -11.43 -9.32 -8.48
N LYS A 9 -11.87 -8.07 -8.64
CA LYS A 9 -12.37 -7.25 -7.53
C LYS A 9 -13.78 -7.70 -7.15
N PHE A 10 -14.24 -7.31 -5.96
CA PHE A 10 -15.61 -7.57 -5.49
C PHE A 10 -16.69 -7.18 -6.51
N ARG A 11 -16.54 -6.00 -7.13
CA ARG A 11 -17.45 -5.51 -8.17
C ARG A 11 -17.43 -6.41 -9.39
N ASN A 12 -16.25 -6.81 -9.85
CA ASN A 12 -16.13 -7.71 -11.00
C ASN A 12 -16.87 -9.03 -10.77
N VAL A 13 -16.77 -9.61 -9.55
CA VAL A 13 -17.50 -10.84 -9.19
C VAL A 13 -19.01 -10.59 -9.13
N GLU A 14 -19.43 -9.46 -8.55
CA GLU A 14 -20.85 -9.05 -8.51
C GLU A 14 -21.43 -8.87 -9.93
N ASP A 15 -20.72 -8.17 -10.81
CA ASP A 15 -21.12 -7.91 -12.19
C ASP A 15 -21.24 -9.21 -12.99
N MET A 16 -20.25 -10.12 -12.85
CA MET A 16 -20.28 -11.43 -13.51
C MET A 16 -21.49 -12.27 -13.07
N VAL A 17 -21.80 -12.28 -11.77
CA VAL A 17 -22.93 -13.06 -11.24
C VAL A 17 -24.26 -12.41 -11.62
N ASN A 18 -24.37 -11.08 -11.55
CA ASN A 18 -25.56 -10.38 -11.98
C ASN A 18 -25.84 -10.60 -13.47
N HIS A 19 -24.82 -10.64 -14.32
CA HIS A 19 -24.97 -10.97 -15.74
C HIS A 19 -25.52 -12.40 -15.96
N ILE A 20 -25.05 -13.37 -15.18
CA ILE A 20 -25.59 -14.75 -15.20
C ILE A 20 -27.04 -14.79 -14.70
N PHE A 21 -27.39 -13.98 -13.72
CA PHE A 21 -28.77 -13.93 -13.20
C PHE A 21 -29.72 -13.25 -14.18
N GLU A 22 -29.30 -12.16 -14.82
CA GLU A 22 -30.05 -11.47 -15.86
C GLU A 22 -30.36 -12.40 -17.04
N SER A 23 -29.37 -13.15 -17.53
CA SER A 23 -29.59 -14.15 -18.59
C SER A 23 -30.57 -15.27 -18.21
N ARG A 24 -30.83 -15.47 -16.92
CA ARG A 24 -31.78 -16.46 -16.37
C ARG A 24 -33.09 -15.85 -15.89
N GLY A 25 -33.31 -14.54 -16.08
CA GLY A 25 -34.48 -13.83 -15.60
C GLY A 25 -34.59 -13.75 -14.07
N ALA A 26 -33.48 -13.89 -13.36
CA ALA A 26 -33.43 -13.87 -11.90
C ALA A 26 -33.10 -12.47 -11.35
N LYS A 27 -33.49 -12.23 -10.09
CA LYS A 27 -33.23 -10.96 -9.40
C LYS A 27 -31.75 -10.80 -9.04
N CYS A 28 -31.22 -9.59 -9.13
CA CYS A 28 -29.82 -9.28 -8.76
C CYS A 28 -29.45 -9.76 -7.36
N ILE A 29 -28.16 -10.03 -7.15
CA ILE A 29 -27.64 -10.51 -5.88
C ILE A 29 -27.73 -9.44 -4.78
N GLY A 30 -27.79 -9.89 -3.53
CA GLY A 30 -27.73 -8.98 -2.38
C GLY A 30 -26.32 -8.39 -2.18
N LYS A 31 -26.22 -7.17 -1.65
CA LYS A 31 -24.95 -6.44 -1.41
C LYS A 31 -23.87 -7.23 -0.66
N LEU A 32 -24.27 -8.16 0.21
CA LEU A 32 -23.36 -8.98 1.02
C LEU A 32 -23.07 -10.36 0.41
N TRP A 33 -23.63 -10.67 -0.75
CA TRP A 33 -23.56 -12.00 -1.34
C TRP A 33 -22.11 -12.39 -1.67
N VAL A 34 -21.34 -11.51 -2.34
CA VAL A 34 -19.94 -11.81 -2.70
C VAL A 34 -19.08 -12.03 -1.45
N TYR A 35 -19.29 -11.23 -0.40
CA TYR A 35 -18.57 -11.40 0.87
C TYR A 35 -18.87 -12.76 1.51
N ARG A 36 -20.16 -13.14 1.57
CA ARG A 36 -20.58 -14.45 2.10
C ARG A 36 -20.05 -15.59 1.23
N PHE A 37 -20.10 -15.45 -0.10
CA PHE A 37 -19.59 -16.43 -1.04
C PHE A 37 -18.10 -16.73 -0.84
N VAL A 38 -17.27 -15.68 -0.75
CA VAL A 38 -15.83 -15.83 -0.50
C VAL A 38 -15.58 -16.43 0.89
N LYS A 39 -16.35 -16.03 1.90
CA LYS A 39 -16.22 -16.58 3.27
C LYS A 39 -16.63 -18.06 3.38
N CYS A 40 -17.59 -18.51 2.58
CA CYS A 40 -18.08 -19.90 2.59
C CYS A 40 -17.18 -20.88 1.83
N ARG A 41 -16.26 -20.40 1.00
CA ARG A 41 -15.35 -21.25 0.20
C ARG A 41 -13.96 -21.20 0.79
N ILE A 42 -13.49 -22.31 1.34
CA ILE A 42 -12.14 -22.42 1.90
C ILE A 42 -11.04 -22.23 0.85
N GLU A 43 -11.36 -22.46 -0.44
CA GLU A 43 -10.43 -22.24 -1.55
C GLU A 43 -10.24 -20.75 -1.87
N LEU A 44 -11.15 -19.86 -1.42
CA LEU A 44 -11.11 -18.43 -1.71
C LEU A 44 -10.60 -17.66 -0.48
N LYS A 45 -9.59 -16.80 -0.68
CA LYS A 45 -9.09 -15.91 0.37
C LYS A 45 -9.13 -14.47 -0.09
N MET A 46 -9.64 -13.60 0.78
CA MET A 46 -9.53 -12.15 0.60
C MET A 46 -8.14 -11.69 1.05
N ARG A 47 -7.43 -11.00 0.18
CA ARG A 47 -6.19 -10.29 0.51
C ARG A 47 -6.32 -8.85 0.03
N PHE A 48 -5.90 -7.91 0.87
CA PHE A 48 -5.67 -6.54 0.40
C PHE A 48 -4.44 -6.58 -0.51
N ASN A 49 -4.58 -6.05 -1.72
CA ASN A 49 -3.43 -5.82 -2.56
C ASN A 49 -2.81 -4.49 -2.10
N CYS A 50 -1.55 -4.52 -1.68
CA CYS A 50 -0.78 -3.29 -1.56
C CYS A 50 -0.44 -2.83 -2.97
N ILE A 51 -0.69 -1.56 -3.29
CA ILE A 51 -0.20 -0.98 -4.54
C ILE A 51 1.32 -0.97 -4.43
N TYR A 52 1.95 -1.96 -5.04
CA TYR A 52 3.39 -2.04 -5.17
C TYR A 52 3.77 -1.33 -6.46
N ASP A 53 4.84 -0.53 -6.43
CA ASP A 53 5.32 0.14 -7.63
C ASP A 53 5.78 -0.93 -8.64
N PHE A 54 5.08 -1.02 -9.77
CA PHE A 54 5.36 -2.02 -10.80
C PHE A 54 6.76 -1.84 -11.40
N GLN A 55 7.24 -0.60 -11.52
CA GLN A 55 8.60 -0.34 -11.99
C GLN A 55 9.61 -0.85 -10.97
N ARG A 56 9.35 -0.64 -9.68
CA ARG A 56 10.18 -1.19 -8.59
C ARG A 56 10.22 -2.72 -8.63
N ALA A 57 9.09 -3.38 -8.82
CA ALA A 57 9.03 -4.84 -8.95
C ALA A 57 9.83 -5.37 -10.15
N LEU A 58 9.80 -4.66 -11.29
CA LEU A 58 10.57 -5.02 -12.47
C LEU A 58 12.08 -4.83 -12.29
N CYS A 59 12.49 -3.91 -11.44
CA CYS A 59 13.89 -3.63 -11.14
C CYS A 59 14.47 -4.51 -10.01
N GLU A 60 13.65 -5.30 -9.33
CA GLU A 60 14.10 -6.26 -8.32
C GLU A 60 14.62 -7.54 -8.96
N ASP A 61 15.94 -7.60 -9.20
CA ASP A 61 16.62 -8.85 -9.56
C ASP A 61 17.05 -9.58 -8.28
N PRO A 62 16.49 -10.77 -7.97
CA PRO A 62 16.85 -11.53 -6.78
C PRO A 62 18.34 -11.81 -6.67
N LYS A 63 19.04 -12.03 -7.80
CA LYS A 63 20.49 -12.29 -7.80
C LYS A 63 21.27 -11.06 -7.36
N LEU A 64 20.95 -9.88 -7.92
CA LEU A 64 21.61 -8.64 -7.54
C LEU A 64 21.37 -8.30 -6.06
N ILE A 65 20.16 -8.57 -5.57
CA ILE A 65 19.83 -8.39 -4.15
C ILE A 65 20.66 -9.33 -3.27
N GLU A 66 20.74 -10.62 -3.63
CA GLU A 66 21.53 -11.61 -2.89
C GLU A 66 23.03 -11.27 -2.89
N GLU A 67 23.58 -10.89 -4.04
CA GLU A 67 24.98 -10.48 -4.14
C GLU A 67 25.29 -9.24 -3.31
N TRP A 68 24.38 -8.26 -3.28
CA TRP A 68 24.50 -7.09 -2.42
C TRP A 68 24.52 -7.47 -0.94
N PHE A 69 23.62 -8.34 -0.48
CA PHE A 69 23.63 -8.81 0.91
C PHE A 69 24.90 -9.58 1.26
N ARG A 70 25.40 -10.42 0.34
CA ARG A 70 26.68 -11.13 0.52
C ARG A 70 27.85 -10.15 0.69
N LEU A 71 27.88 -9.05 -0.08
CA LEU A 71 28.88 -8.00 0.08
C LEU A 71 28.78 -7.33 1.47
N ILE A 72 27.58 -7.02 1.94
CA ILE A 72 27.36 -6.47 3.28
C ILE A 72 27.88 -7.43 4.37
N SER A 73 27.53 -8.72 4.29
CA SER A 73 28.01 -9.73 5.24
C SER A 73 29.54 -9.88 5.23
N ASN A 74 30.17 -9.81 4.06
CA ASN A 74 31.63 -9.83 3.95
C ASN A 74 32.26 -8.59 4.61
N MET A 75 31.67 -7.41 4.43
CA MET A 75 32.14 -6.17 5.07
C MET A 75 31.97 -6.23 6.59
N GLN A 76 30.84 -6.77 7.07
CA GLN A 76 30.61 -7.02 8.50
C GLN A 76 31.71 -7.89 9.09
N ALA A 77 32.00 -9.03 8.46
CA ALA A 77 33.03 -9.96 8.92
C ALA A 77 34.43 -9.35 8.87
N LYS A 78 34.75 -8.58 7.82
CA LYS A 78 36.07 -7.97 7.63
C LYS A 78 36.38 -6.88 8.65
N TYR A 79 35.39 -6.04 8.96
CA TYR A 79 35.59 -4.88 9.85
C TYR A 79 35.05 -5.08 11.26
N GLY A 80 34.47 -6.25 11.56
CA GLY A 80 33.90 -6.55 12.87
C GLY A 80 32.72 -5.66 13.24
N ILE A 81 31.91 -5.24 12.25
CA ILE A 81 30.77 -4.35 12.46
C ILE A 81 29.68 -5.12 13.20
N LEU A 82 29.22 -4.59 14.34
CA LEU A 82 28.16 -5.20 15.13
C LEU A 82 26.78 -4.81 14.56
N ASP A 83 25.78 -5.67 14.78
CA ASP A 83 24.38 -5.36 14.42
C ASP A 83 23.87 -4.05 15.07
N SER A 84 24.43 -3.68 16.22
CA SER A 84 24.15 -2.42 16.92
C SER A 84 24.59 -1.19 16.14
N ASP A 85 25.54 -1.34 15.23
CA ASP A 85 26.15 -0.25 14.47
C ASP A 85 25.47 -0.05 13.11
N PHE A 86 24.52 -0.93 12.77
CA PHE A 86 23.67 -0.77 11.59
C PHE A 86 22.51 0.16 11.87
N TYR A 87 22.54 1.32 11.20
CA TYR A 87 21.46 2.28 11.22
C TYR A 87 20.76 2.29 9.86
N ASN A 88 19.44 2.11 9.88
CA ASN A 88 18.61 2.32 8.70
C ASN A 88 18.13 3.77 8.68
N PHE A 89 18.12 4.39 7.50
CA PHE A 89 17.62 5.73 7.28
C PHE A 89 16.42 5.65 6.36
N ASP A 90 15.36 6.38 6.70
CA ASP A 90 14.20 6.53 5.83
C ASP A 90 13.70 7.97 5.86
N GLU A 91 13.10 8.37 4.73
CA GLU A 91 12.55 9.70 4.54
C GLU A 91 11.03 9.62 4.49
N THR A 92 10.36 10.37 5.38
CA THR A 92 8.92 10.54 5.33
C THR A 92 8.56 11.98 5.00
N GLY A 93 7.94 12.16 3.83
CA GLY A 93 7.37 13.43 3.40
C GLY A 93 6.00 13.67 4.03
N PHE A 94 5.87 14.76 4.77
CA PHE A 94 4.63 15.29 5.30
C PHE A 94 4.21 16.52 4.49
N MET A 95 2.97 16.51 4.00
CA MET A 95 2.41 17.69 3.35
C MET A 95 1.68 18.53 4.39
N MET A 96 2.26 19.66 4.79
CA MET A 96 1.59 20.57 5.73
C MET A 96 0.38 21.21 5.06
N GLY A 97 -0.77 21.19 5.74
CA GLY A 97 -2.02 21.75 5.25
C GLY A 97 -2.97 20.75 4.60
N ILE A 98 -2.62 19.46 4.52
CA ILE A 98 -3.57 18.41 4.14
C ILE A 98 -4.32 17.92 5.39
N ILE A 99 -5.64 18.11 5.39
CA ILE A 99 -6.55 17.37 6.27
C ILE A 99 -6.65 15.95 5.69
N TYR A 100 -6.26 14.93 6.46
CA TYR A 100 -6.40 13.53 6.05
C TYR A 100 -7.87 13.24 5.69
N ILE A 101 -8.10 12.30 4.76
CA ILE A 101 -9.45 11.79 4.51
C ILE A 101 -9.91 11.08 5.80
N ALA A 102 -10.72 11.75 6.60
CA ALA A 102 -11.54 11.11 7.61
C ALA A 102 -12.72 10.44 6.89
N MET A 103 -13.13 9.25 7.34
CA MET A 103 -14.31 8.58 6.83
C MET A 103 -15.54 9.43 7.17
N VAL A 104 -16.11 10.14 6.19
CA VAL A 104 -17.32 10.93 6.41
C VAL A 104 -18.51 10.22 5.76
N VAL A 105 -19.54 9.93 6.55
CA VAL A 105 -20.86 9.53 6.06
C VAL A 105 -21.58 10.80 5.59
N ILE A 106 -22.06 10.82 4.35
CA ILE A 106 -22.83 11.94 3.78
C ILE A 106 -24.22 11.47 3.34
N SER A 107 -25.20 12.37 3.48
CA SER A 107 -26.61 12.17 3.09
C SER A 107 -26.76 11.87 1.59
N ALA A 108 -27.75 11.05 1.24
CA ALA A 108 -27.99 10.47 -0.08
C ALA A 108 -28.39 11.44 -1.20
N GLU A 109 -28.58 12.74 -0.92
CA GLU A 109 -29.04 13.72 -1.91
C GLU A 109 -27.91 14.54 -2.58
N ARG A 110 -26.64 14.37 -2.15
CA ARG A 110 -25.50 15.02 -2.83
C ARG A 110 -24.85 14.10 -3.85
N CYS A 111 -25.14 14.34 -5.13
CA CYS A 111 -24.47 13.70 -6.25
C CYS A 111 -23.14 14.42 -6.57
N GLY A 112 -22.06 13.95 -5.95
CA GLY A 112 -20.70 14.43 -6.19
C GLY A 112 -19.82 14.36 -4.94
N ARG A 113 -18.54 13.99 -5.09
CA ARG A 113 -17.57 14.15 -4.00
C ARG A 113 -17.44 15.66 -3.74
N SER A 114 -17.80 16.14 -2.57
CA SER A 114 -17.43 17.49 -2.14
C SER A 114 -15.90 17.55 -2.06
N LYS A 115 -15.27 18.18 -3.06
CA LYS A 115 -13.87 18.59 -2.97
C LYS A 115 -13.86 19.92 -2.23
N SER A 116 -13.22 19.98 -1.06
CA SER A 116 -12.78 21.28 -0.56
C SER A 116 -11.71 21.80 -1.51
N VAL A 117 -11.94 22.97 -2.10
CA VAL A 117 -10.87 23.70 -2.78
C VAL A 117 -9.99 24.26 -1.67
N GLN A 118 -8.79 23.73 -1.53
CA GLN A 118 -7.79 24.33 -0.65
C GLN A 118 -7.05 25.43 -1.42
N LEU A 119 -6.98 26.62 -0.82
CA LEU A 119 -6.09 27.67 -1.27
C LEU A 119 -4.64 27.20 -1.16
N GLY A 120 -3.85 27.51 -2.19
CA GLY A 120 -2.48 27.06 -2.34
C GLY A 120 -1.55 27.65 -1.30
N ASN A 121 -1.06 26.80 -0.39
CA ASN A 121 0.27 26.86 0.21
C ASN A 121 0.63 25.45 0.67
N ARG A 122 1.32 24.71 -0.20
CA ARG A 122 1.78 23.33 0.05
C ARG A 122 3.23 23.38 0.51
N LYS A 123 3.46 23.61 1.80
CA LYS A 123 4.81 23.44 2.37
C LYS A 123 5.03 21.95 2.63
N TRP A 124 6.11 21.42 2.09
CA TRP A 124 6.55 20.07 2.40
C TRP A 124 7.46 20.13 3.62
N ALA A 125 7.18 19.28 4.60
CA ALA A 125 8.13 18.91 5.62
C ALA A 125 8.65 17.52 5.30
N ILE A 126 9.95 17.36 5.33
CA ILE A 126 10.61 16.07 5.22
C ILE A 126 11.14 15.75 6.61
N ALA A 127 10.76 14.59 7.14
CA ALA A 127 11.40 14.03 8.30
C ALA A 127 12.34 12.92 7.87
N ILE A 128 13.61 13.02 8.27
CA ILE A 128 14.57 11.93 8.14
C ILE A 128 14.60 11.23 9.49
N ILE A 129 14.26 9.95 9.49
CA ILE A 129 14.27 9.09 10.67
C ILE A 129 15.40 8.10 10.51
N CYS A 130 16.14 7.87 11.59
CA CYS A 130 17.23 6.93 11.61
C CYS A 130 17.17 6.09 12.88
N GLY A 131 17.26 4.77 12.73
CA GLY A 131 17.19 3.83 13.84
C GLY A 131 18.03 2.58 13.60
N ASN A 132 18.58 2.03 14.68
CA ASN A 132 19.26 0.74 14.67
C ASN A 132 18.37 -0.39 15.23
N ARG A 133 18.90 -1.62 15.21
CA ARG A 133 18.22 -2.80 15.76
C ARG A 133 17.99 -2.76 17.27
N GLU A 134 18.74 -1.94 18.00
CA GLU A 134 18.63 -1.76 19.45
C GLU A 134 17.65 -0.65 19.85
N ASN A 135 16.85 -0.14 18.91
CA ASN A 135 15.95 1.00 19.08
C ASN A 135 16.66 2.32 19.47
N LYS A 136 17.97 2.42 19.26
CA LYS A 136 18.67 3.71 19.31
C LYS A 136 18.28 4.48 18.07
N THR A 137 17.76 5.68 18.28
CA THR A 137 17.34 6.58 17.21
C THR A 137 18.25 7.81 17.20
N ILE A 138 18.66 8.23 16.00
CA ILE A 138 19.28 9.54 15.85
C ILE A 138 18.14 10.57 15.91
N PRO A 139 18.32 11.73 16.58
CA PRO A 139 17.31 12.76 16.65
C PRO A 139 16.71 13.08 15.29
N LEU A 140 15.38 13.16 15.25
CA LEU A 140 14.59 13.48 14.06
C LEU A 140 15.11 14.74 13.37
N PHE A 141 15.48 14.63 12.10
CA PHE A 141 15.85 15.80 11.31
C PHE A 141 14.66 16.25 10.46
N LEU A 142 14.14 17.44 10.74
CA LEU A 142 13.01 18.04 10.04
C LEU A 142 13.52 19.13 9.09
N MET A 143 13.35 18.91 7.79
CA MET A 143 13.54 19.94 6.78
C MET A 143 12.19 20.49 6.38
N VAL A 144 12.00 21.81 6.52
CA VAL A 144 10.79 22.49 6.07
C VAL A 144 11.13 23.37 4.89
N GLN A 145 10.43 23.22 3.78
CA GLN A 145 10.55 24.14 2.66
C GLN A 145 9.86 25.47 3.03
N GLY A 146 10.67 26.52 3.18
CA GLY A 146 10.26 27.87 3.55
C GLY A 146 9.38 28.55 2.50
#